data_AF-A0A1Y0RPQ3-F1
#
_entry.id   AF-A0A1Y0RPQ3-F1
#
_cell.length_a   1.000
_cell.length_b   1.000
_cell.length_c   1.000
_cell.angle_alpha   90.00
_cell.angle_beta   90.00
_cell.angle_gamma   90.00
#
_symmetry.space_group_name_H-M   'P 1'
#
loop_
_entity.id
_entity.type
_entity.pdbx_description
1 polymer ?
#
loop_
_entity_poly.entity_id
_entity_poly.type
_entity_poly.pdbx_seq_one_letter_code
_entity_poly.pdbx_strand_id
1 'polypeptide(L)'
;MTGANLAAWILGPVLGLMTFLFIFRIILTWYPQVDLNRLPFNLVAWPTEPFLVPLRKIVPPIGGVDITPIIWVGIFSLVREILLGQQGLLTMMSRV
;
A
#
# COMPACT_ATOMS: atom_id res chain seq x y z
N MET A 1 8.49 -5.22 26.68
CA MET A 1 8.26 -4.98 25.23
C MET A 1 9.60 -4.65 24.61
N THR A 2 10.11 -5.48 23.69
CA THR A 2 11.36 -5.19 22.96
C THR A 2 11.14 -4.12 21.89
N GLY A 3 12.21 -3.48 21.40
CA GLY A 3 12.11 -2.51 20.29
C GLY A 3 11.50 -3.12 19.02
N ALA A 4 11.78 -4.40 18.74
CA ALA A 4 11.19 -5.14 17.61
C ALA A 4 9.66 -5.26 17.72
N ASN A 5 9.13 -5.45 18.93
CA ASN A 5 7.69 -5.46 19.16
C ASN A 5 7.09 -4.09 18.84
N LEU A 6 7.67 -2.99 19.33
CA LEU A 6 7.15 -1.65 19.03
C LEU A 6 7.14 -1.36 17.52
N ALA A 7 8.22 -1.72 16.82
CA ALA A 7 8.30 -1.59 15.37
C ALA A 7 7.18 -2.39 14.66
N ALA A 8 6.95 -3.64 15.07
CA ALA A 8 5.90 -4.49 14.49
C ALA A 8 4.49 -3.91 14.69
N TRP A 9 4.21 -3.37 15.87
CA TRP A 9 2.92 -2.78 16.21
C TRP A 9 2.61 -1.50 15.43
N ILE A 10 3.64 -0.76 15.01
CA ILE A 10 3.49 0.44 14.18
C ILE A 10 3.43 0.07 12.70
N LEU A 11 4.37 -0.76 12.22
CA LEU A 11 4.48 -1.10 10.80
C LEU A 11 3.32 -1.96 10.31
N GLY A 12 2.80 -2.87 11.14
CA GLY A 12 1.70 -3.77 10.75
C GLY A 12 0.46 -3.03 10.26
N PRO A 13 -0.13 -2.15 11.08
CA PRO A 13 -1.27 -1.34 10.67
C PRO A 13 -0.96 -0.43 9.47
N VAL A 14 0.22 0.19 9.42
CA VAL A 14 0.59 1.11 8.33
C VAL A 14 0.70 0.38 6.99
N LEU A 15 1.45 -0.73 6.95
CA LEU A 15 1.60 -1.53 5.73
C LEU A 15 0.26 -2.15 5.30
N GLY A 16 -0.52 -2.64 6.26
CA GLY A 16 -1.86 -3.18 5.99
C GLY A 16 -2.83 -2.14 5.45
N LEU A 17 -2.84 -0.93 6.04
CA LEU A 17 -3.64 0.18 5.57
C LEU A 17 -3.23 0.61 4.16
N MET A 18 -1.92 0.74 3.89
CA MET A 18 -1.45 1.10 2.55
C MET A 18 -1.86 0.07 1.50
N THR A 19 -1.70 -1.23 1.78
CA THR A 19 -2.20 -2.31 0.88
C THR A 19 -3.70 -2.15 0.63
N PHE A 20 -4.48 -1.91 1.68
CA PHE A 20 -5.93 -1.70 1.57
C PHE A 20 -6.27 -0.47 0.71
N LEU A 21 -5.58 0.66 0.91
CA LEU A 21 -5.78 1.86 0.11
C LEU A 21 -5.40 1.63 -1.36
N PHE A 22 -4.34 0.89 -1.65
CA PHE A 22 -4.01 0.53 -3.04
C PHE A 22 -5.07 -0.35 -3.68
N ILE A 23 -5.67 -1.30 -2.93
CA ILE A 23 -6.80 -2.09 -3.44
C ILE A 23 -7.98 -1.18 -3.80
N PHE A 24 -8.35 -0.23 -2.94
CA PHE A 24 -9.37 0.76 -3.27
C PHE A 24 -8.98 1.62 -4.47
N ARG A 25 -7.70 1.99 -4.56
CA ARG A 25 -7.17 2.77 -5.68
C ARG A 25 -7.36 2.03 -7.02
N ILE A 26 -7.15 0.72 -7.07
CA ILE A 26 -7.43 -0.09 -8.28
C ILE A 26 -8.87 0.14 -8.72
N ILE A 27 -9.84 -0.03 -7.81
CA ILE A 27 -11.26 0.13 -8.12
C ILE A 27 -11.54 1.57 -8.61
N LEU A 28 -11.00 2.59 -7.94
CA LEU A 28 -11.21 3.99 -8.32
C LEU A 28 -10.66 4.32 -9.71
N THR A 29 -9.61 3.64 -10.15
CA THR A 29 -9.06 3.86 -11.50
C THR A 29 -9.98 3.36 -12.62
N TRP A 30 -10.93 2.47 -12.31
CA TRP A 30 -11.95 2.03 -13.27
C TRP A 30 -13.08 3.05 -13.45
N TYR A 31 -13.18 4.04 -12.55
CA TYR A 31 -14.20 5.09 -12.58
C TYR A 31 -13.56 6.48 -12.72
N PRO A 32 -13.00 6.82 -13.90
CA PRO A 32 -12.28 8.08 -14.11
C PRO A 32 -13.14 9.34 -13.94
N GLN A 33 -14.47 9.19 -13.97
CA GLN A 33 -15.43 10.28 -13.70
C GLN A 33 -15.52 10.70 -12.23
N VAL A 34 -14.95 9.94 -11.30
CA VAL A 34 -14.95 10.25 -9.87
C VAL A 34 -13.91 11.32 -9.55
N ASP A 35 -14.32 12.38 -8.85
CA ASP A 35 -13.40 13.41 -8.35
C ASP A 35 -12.61 12.89 -7.14
N LEU A 36 -11.36 12.51 -7.40
CA LEU A 36 -10.43 11.96 -6.41
C LEU A 36 -10.01 12.96 -5.32
N ASN A 37 -10.27 14.26 -5.51
CA ASN A 37 -9.94 15.28 -4.51
C ASN A 37 -11.09 15.56 -3.54
N ARG A 38 -12.26 14.95 -3.74
CA ARG A 38 -13.41 15.07 -2.84
C ARG A 38 -13.46 13.93 -1.83
N LEU A 39 -14.01 14.23 -0.65
CA LEU A 39 -14.34 13.22 0.34
C LEU A 39 -15.44 12.29 -0.21
N PRO A 40 -15.35 10.96 0.02
CA PRO A 40 -14.32 10.25 0.80
C PRO A 40 -13.09 9.81 -0.03
N PHE A 41 -13.08 10.03 -1.35
CA PHE A 41 -12.08 9.46 -2.27
C PHE A 41 -10.66 10.00 -2.08
N ASN A 42 -10.54 11.25 -1.63
CA ASN A 42 -9.24 11.85 -1.29
C ASN A 42 -8.50 11.12 -0.17
N LEU A 43 -9.21 10.45 0.74
CA LEU A 43 -8.62 9.61 1.79
C LEU A 43 -7.84 8.42 1.22
N VAL A 44 -8.22 7.96 0.01
CA VAL A 44 -7.51 6.92 -0.73
C VAL A 44 -6.49 7.53 -1.68
N ALA A 45 -6.88 8.57 -2.40
CA ALA A 45 -6.05 9.17 -3.44
C ALA A 45 -4.77 9.78 -2.86
N TRP A 46 -4.88 10.63 -1.83
CA TRP A 46 -3.74 11.39 -1.33
C TRP A 46 -2.62 10.53 -0.73
N PRO A 47 -2.89 9.48 0.09
CA PRO A 47 -1.82 8.65 0.63
C PRO A 47 -1.15 7.77 -0.43
N THR A 48 -1.89 7.37 -1.47
CA THR A 48 -1.37 6.46 -2.51
C THR A 48 -0.63 7.21 -3.62
N GLU A 49 -1.02 8.44 -3.95
CA GLU A 49 -0.51 9.18 -5.11
C GLU A 49 1.02 9.41 -5.13
N PRO A 50 1.70 9.72 -4.00
CA PRO A 50 3.16 9.88 -3.98
C PRO A 50 3.93 8.64 -4.47
N PHE A 51 3.35 7.45 -4.33
CA PHE A 51 3.91 6.19 -4.80
C PHE A 51 3.58 5.92 -6.28
N LEU A 52 2.39 6.36 -6.72
CA LEU A 52 1.90 6.10 -8.08
C LEU A 52 2.54 7.03 -9.12
N VAL A 53 2.69 8.33 -8.80
CA VAL A 53 3.28 9.32 -9.71
C VAL A 53 4.64 8.90 -10.27
N PRO A 54 5.64 8.47 -9.47
CA PRO A 54 6.91 8.02 -10.02
C PRO A 54 6.76 6.72 -10.82
N LEU A 55 5.94 5.77 -10.36
CA LEU A 55 5.79 4.48 -11.04
C LEU A 55 5.09 4.60 -12.40
N ARG A 56 4.12 5.52 -12.54
CA ARG A 56 3.43 5.80 -13.81
C ARG A 56 4.37 6.33 -14.91
N LYS A 57 5.54 6.87 -14.54
CA LYS A 57 6.57 7.27 -15.53
C LYS A 57 7.23 6.06 -16.20
N ILE A 58 7.21 4.91 -15.53
CA ILE A 58 7.82 3.65 -16.00
C ILE A 58 6.74 2.73 -16.58
N VAL A 59 5.60 2.62 -15.89
CA VAL A 59 4.45 1.80 -16.26
C VAL A 59 3.26 2.73 -16.52
N PRO A 60 3.08 3.23 -17.75
CA PRO A 60 1.98 4.11 -18.07
C PRO A 60 0.63 3.39 -17.95
N PRO A 61 -0.48 4.12 -17.74
CA PRO A 61 -1.82 3.54 -17.77
C PRO A 61 -2.11 2.81 -19.08
N ILE A 62 -2.77 1.66 -18.99
CA ILE A 62 -3.12 0.82 -20.14
C ILE A 62 -4.63 0.88 -20.32
N GLY A 63 -5.10 1.27 -21.52
CA GLY A 63 -6.53 1.36 -21.81
C GLY A 63 -7.28 2.37 -20.93
N GLY A 64 -6.60 3.43 -20.46
CA GLY A 64 -7.18 4.44 -19.58
C GLY A 64 -7.29 4.05 -18.10
N VAL A 65 -6.83 2.84 -17.74
CA VAL A 65 -6.80 2.34 -16.36
C VAL A 65 -5.36 2.33 -15.83
N ASP A 66 -5.17 2.83 -14.62
CA ASP A 66 -3.88 2.82 -13.95
C ASP A 66 -3.64 1.46 -13.27
N ILE A 67 -2.65 0.73 -13.78
CA ILE A 67 -2.26 -0.61 -13.29
C ILE A 67 -1.23 -0.50 -12.14
N THR A 68 -0.62 0.67 -11.95
CA THR A 68 0.44 0.87 -10.94
C THR A 68 0.02 0.58 -9.49
N PRO A 69 -1.25 0.77 -9.05
CA PRO A 69 -1.68 0.37 -7.71
C PRO A 69 -1.57 -1.14 -7.47
N ILE A 70 -1.77 -1.98 -8.51
CA ILE A 70 -1.65 -3.44 -8.41
C ILE A 70 -0.21 -3.83 -8.04
N ILE A 71 0.76 -3.18 -8.68
CA ILE A 71 2.18 -3.39 -8.40
C ILE A 71 2.47 -3.04 -6.93
N TRP A 72 1.93 -1.93 -6.44
CA TRP A 72 2.12 -1.51 -5.05
C TRP A 72 1.41 -2.42 -4.04
N VAL A 73 0.26 -3.01 -4.37
CA VAL A 73 -0.34 -4.09 -3.55
C VAL A 73 0.66 -5.23 -3.38
N GLY A 74 1.30 -5.66 -4.47
CA GLY A 74 2.33 -6.71 -4.43
C GLY A 74 3.52 -6.32 -3.56
N ILE A 75 4.07 -5.12 -3.77
CA ILE A 75 5.25 -4.63 -3.02
C ILE A 75 4.94 -4.51 -1.52
N PHE A 76 3.86 -3.83 -1.13
CA PHE A 76 3.52 -3.64 0.28
C PHE A 76 3.17 -4.96 0.97
N SER A 77 2.49 -5.88 0.28
CA SER A 77 2.17 -7.21 0.83
C SER A 77 3.43 -8.04 1.02
N LEU A 78 4.37 -8.01 0.06
CA LEU A 78 5.65 -8.71 0.17
C LEU A 78 6.49 -8.15 1.31
N VAL A 79 6.61 -6.82 1.41
CA VAL A 79 7.35 -6.16 2.50
C VAL A 79 6.72 -6.51 3.86
N ARG A 80 5.39 -6.53 3.95
CA ARG A 80 4.68 -6.93 5.17
C ARG A 80 4.98 -8.39 5.52
N GLU A 81 4.98 -9.31 4.57
CA GLU A 81 5.26 -10.72 4.84
C GLU A 81 6.71 -10.93 5.30
N ILE A 82 7.68 -10.30 4.62
CA ILE A 82 9.10 -10.40 4.98
C ILE A 82 9.37 -9.84 6.38
N LEU A 83 8.72 -8.73 6.76
CA LEU A 83 8.97 -8.07 8.03
C LEU A 83 8.14 -8.67 9.18
N LEU A 84 6.86 -8.94 8.94
CA LEU A 84 5.84 -9.18 9.96
C LEU A 84 5.09 -10.50 9.78
N GLY A 85 5.40 -11.29 8.75
CA GLY A 85 4.82 -12.61 8.52
C GLY A 85 5.12 -13.59 9.65
N GLN A 86 4.61 -14.82 9.53
CA GLN A 86 4.81 -15.87 10.54
C GLN A 86 6.30 -16.17 10.77
N GLN A 87 7.09 -16.10 9.69
CA GLN A 87 8.56 -16.20 9.68
C GLN A 87 9.24 -14.84 9.44
N GLY A 88 8.52 -13.74 9.63
CA GLY A 88 9.02 -12.40 9.35
C GLY A 88 10.15 -12.00 10.29
N LEU A 89 11.07 -11.16 9.79
CA LEU A 89 12.28 -10.76 10.51
C LEU A 89 11.98 -10.15 11.89
N LEU A 90 11.03 -9.22 11.97
CA LEU A 90 10.67 -8.57 13.23
C LEU A 90 9.91 -9.51 14.17
N THR A 91 9.12 -10.42 13.61
CA THR A 91 8.41 -11.47 14.35
C THR A 91 9.38 -12.48 14.97
N MET A 92 10.43 -12.85 14.26
CA MET A 92 11.47 -13.75 14.80
C MET A 92 12.28 -13.05 15.90
N MET A 93 12.70 -11.81 15.64
CA MET A 93 13.44 -11.00 16.63
C MET A 93 12.63 -10.69 17.89
N SER A 94 11.30 -10.64 17.82
CA SER A 94 10.46 -10.39 18.98
C SER A 94 10.26 -11.62 19.88
N ARG A 95 10.58 -12.82 19.40
CA ARG A 95 10.43 -14.10 20.10
C ARG A 95 11.71 -14.58 20.80
N VAL A 96 12.85 -13.96 20.47
CA VAL A 96 14.15 -14.16 21.13
C VAL A 96 14.26 -13.19 22.31
#